data_AF-A0A356IXM2-F1
#
_entry.id   AF-A0A356IXM2-F1
#
_cell.length_a   1.000
_cell.length_b   1.000
_cell.length_c   1.000
_cell.angle_alpha   90.00
_cell.angle_beta   90.00
_cell.angle_gamma   90.00
#
_symmetry.space_group_name_H-M   'P 1'
#
loop_
_entity.id
_entity.type
_entity.pdbx_description
1 polymer ?
#
loop_
_entity_poly.entity_id
_entity_poly.type
_entity_poly.pdbx_seq_one_letter_code
_entity_poly.pdbx_strand_id
1 'polypeptide(L)' 'MNDDPLSRSKEQYESIIAKINSPNSAVGIDAQYTHAIIITYLQQITRRLDALEEKLKFNK' A
#
# COMPACT_ATOMS: atom_id res chain seq x y z
N MET A 1 8.04 -14.98 -8.34
CA MET A 1 7.46 -14.15 -9.41
C MET A 1 7.18 -12.79 -8.80
N ASN A 2 7.80 -11.73 -9.29
CA ASN A 2 7.47 -10.36 -8.89
C ASN A 2 6.07 -10.08 -9.44
N ASP A 3 5.06 -10.15 -8.57
CA ASP A 3 3.73 -9.67 -8.90
C ASP A 3 3.75 -8.14 -8.73
N ASP A 4 4.38 -7.47 -9.70
CA ASP A 4 4.48 -6.02 -9.74
C ASP A 4 3.05 -5.45 -9.87
N PRO A 5 2.58 -4.64 -8.91
CA PRO A 5 1.26 -4.02 -8.98
C PRO A 5 1.03 -3.23 -10.27
N LEU A 6 2.08 -2.72 -10.92
CA LEU A 6 2.01 -1.99 -12.19
C LEU A 6 1.81 -2.89 -13.41
N SER A 7 2.06 -4.19 -13.27
CA SER A 7 1.84 -5.18 -14.33
C SER A 7 0.40 -5.68 -14.42
N ARG A 8 -0.43 -5.34 -13.44
CA ARG A 8 -1.84 -5.76 -13.38
C ARG A 8 -2.74 -4.86 -14.21
N SER A 9 -3.72 -5.46 -14.88
CA SER A 9 -4.71 -4.71 -15.65
C SER A 9 -5.71 -3.99 -14.74
N LYS A 10 -6.41 -3.01 -15.30
CA LYS A 10 -7.44 -2.26 -14.57
C LYS A 10 -8.58 -3.19 -14.11
N GLU A 11 -8.95 -4.19 -14.90
CA GLU A 11 -9.99 -5.16 -14.54
C GLU A 11 -9.61 -5.93 -13.26
N GLN A 12 -8.32 -6.24 -13.08
CA GLN A 12 -7.82 -6.93 -11.89
C GLN A 12 -7.96 -6.09 -10.61
N TYR A 13 -8.13 -4.77 -10.75
CA TYR A 13 -8.35 -3.86 -9.64
C TYR A 13 -9.82 -3.46 -9.45
N GLU A 14 -10.75 -3.88 -10.31
CA GLU A 14 -12.15 -3.44 -10.24
C GLU A 14 -12.81 -3.68 -8.88
N SER A 15 -12.55 -4.82 -8.24
CA SER A 15 -13.09 -5.13 -6.91
C SER A 15 -12.55 -4.19 -5.82
N ILE A 16 -11.29 -3.80 -5.93
CA ILE A 16 -10.63 -2.85 -5.01
C ILE A 16 -11.16 -1.44 -5.27
N ILE A 17 -11.26 -1.04 -6.53
CA ILE A 17 -11.81 0.26 -6.95
C ILE A 17 -13.27 0.41 -6.50
N ALA A 18 -14.10 -0.62 -6.67
CA ALA A 18 -15.49 -0.62 -6.22
C ALA A 18 -15.59 -0.45 -4.69
N LYS A 19 -14.68 -1.09 -3.94
CA LYS A 19 -14.61 -0.95 -2.48
C LYS A 19 -14.17 0.45 -2.06
N ILE A 20 -13.21 1.04 -2.79
CA ILE A 20 -12.72 2.41 -2.60
C ILE A 20 -13.79 3.46 -2.91
N ASN A 21 -14.62 3.22 -3.94
CA ASN A 21 -15.68 4.15 -4.37
C ASN A 21 -17.00 3.95 -3.62
N SER A 22 -17.05 3.01 -2.67
CA SER A 22 -18.23 2.82 -1.82
C SER A 22 -18.54 4.10 -1.03
N PRO A 23 -19.82 4.47 -0.83
CA PRO A 23 -20.21 5.61 0.01
C PRO A 23 -19.68 5.53 1.45
N ASN A 24 -19.31 4.32 1.90
CA ASN A 24 -18.72 4.05 3.22
C ASN A 24 -17.18 4.09 3.22
N SER A 25 -16.55 4.45 2.11
CA SER A 25 -15.10 4.56 1.99
C SER A 25 -14.67 6.02 2.13
N ALA A 26 -13.74 6.28 3.05
CA ALA A 26 -13.17 7.61 3.30
C ALA A 26 -12.50 8.24 2.05
N VAL A 27 -12.19 7.41 1.05
CA VAL A 27 -11.47 7.82 -0.17
C VAL A 27 -12.33 8.71 -1.06
N GLY A 28 -13.67 8.58 -1.01
CA GLY A 28 -14.58 9.41 -1.82
C GLY A 28 -14.72 10.86 -1.34
N ILE A 29 -14.32 11.16 -0.10
CA ILE A 29 -14.50 12.49 0.53
C ILE A 29 -13.21 13.32 0.45
N ASP A 30 -12.06 12.70 0.73
CA ASP A 30 -10.75 13.34 0.58
C ASP A 30 -9.70 12.31 0.13
N ALA A 31 -9.65 12.14 -1.19
CA ALA A 31 -8.70 11.24 -1.82
C ALA A 31 -7.25 11.66 -1.48
N GLN A 32 -6.93 12.95 -1.46
CA GLN A 32 -5.55 13.41 -1.20
C GLN A 32 -5.11 13.04 0.22
N TYR A 33 -5.94 13.28 1.23
CA TYR A 33 -5.67 12.88 2.60
C TYR A 33 -5.52 11.37 2.75
N THR A 34 -6.37 10.60 2.05
CA THR A 34 -6.28 9.14 2.06
C THR A 34 -4.97 8.64 1.43
N HIS A 35 -4.53 9.22 0.31
CA HIS A 35 -3.23 8.89 -0.29
C HIS A 35 -2.07 9.24 0.66
N ALA A 36 -2.14 10.39 1.36
CA ALA A 36 -1.12 10.77 2.34
C ALA A 36 -1.03 9.76 3.50
N ILE A 37 -2.16 9.27 4.00
CA ILE A 37 -2.20 8.21 5.02
C ILE A 37 -1.57 6.91 4.50
N ILE A 38 -1.95 6.48 3.30
CA ILE A 38 -1.43 5.25 2.67
C ILE A 38 0.11 5.34 2.52
N ILE A 39 0.60 6.45 1.96
CA ILE A 39 2.04 6.69 1.80
C ILE A 39 2.76 6.66 3.15
N THR A 40 2.17 7.28 4.17
CA THR A 40 2.73 7.30 5.53
C THR A 40 2.86 5.89 6.11
N TYR A 41 1.84 5.04 5.94
CA TYR A 41 1.91 3.65 6.38
C TYR A 41 2.94 2.83 5.61
N LEU A 42 3.03 3.01 4.29
CA LEU A 42 4.05 2.34 3.47
C LEU A 42 5.46 2.70 3.93
N GLN A 43 5.73 3.99 4.19
CA GLN A 43 7.02 4.43 4.74
C GLN A 43 7.33 3.80 6.10
N GLN A 44 6.33 3.69 6.99
CA GLN A 44 6.51 3.01 8.29
C GLN A 44 6.83 1.53 8.11
N ILE A 45 6.17 0.84 7.18
CA ILE A 45 6.41 -0.57 6.89
C ILE A 45 7.83 -0.75 6.34
N THR A 46 8.24 0.06 5.35
CA THR A 46 9.60 0.02 4.79
C THR A 46 10.66 0.20 5.88
N ARG A 47 10.55 1.22 6.74
CA ARG A 47 11.49 1.44 7.85
C ARG A 47 11.58 0.25 8.81
N ARG A 48 10.44 -0.42 9.07
CA ARG A 48 10.40 -1.61 9.92
C ARG A 48 11.07 -2.81 9.25
N LEU A 49 10.89 -2.98 7.94
CA LEU A 49 11.55 -4.03 7.18
C LEU A 49 13.07 -3.80 7.13
N ASP A 50 13.52 -2.58 6.83
CA ASP A 50 14.93 -2.21 6.84
C ASP A 50 15.57 -2.54 8.20
N ALA A 51 14.91 -2.18 9.30
CA ALA A 51 15.40 -2.47 10.65
C ALA A 51 15.47 -3.98 10.96
N LEU A 52 14.56 -4.79 10.41
CA LEU A 52 14.60 -6.24 10.55
C LEU A 52 15.72 -6.85 9.70
N GLU A 53 15.89 -6.38 8.48
CA GLU A 53 16.95 -6.84 7.57
C GLU A 53 18.34 -6.53 8.13
N GLU A 54 18.54 -5.34 8.69
CA GLU A 54 19.80 -4.99 9.36
C GLU A 54 20.08 -5.90 10.56
N LYS A 55 19.08 -6.21 11.39
CA LYS A 55 19.24 -7.17 12.49
C LYS A 55 19.60 -8.57 12.01
N LEU A 56 19.02 -9.01 10.88
CA LEU A 56 19.33 -10.31 10.29
C LEU A 56 20.74 -10.37 9.70
N LYS A 57 21.26 -9.26 9.15
CA LYS A 57 22.66 -9.15 8.72
C LYS A 57 23.65 -9.22 9.89
N PHE A 58 23.32 -8.59 11.02
CA PHE A 58 24.16 -8.60 12.23
C PHE A 58 24.18 -9.93 12.98
N ASN A 59 23.16 -10.77 12.80
CA ASN A 59 23.05 -12.09 13.45
C ASN A 59 23.63 -13.24 12.59
N LYS A 60 24.38 -12.92 11.53
CA LYS A 60 25.13 -13.86 10.69
C LYS A 60 26.62 -13.68 10.91
#